data_AF-A0A938VQ82-F1
#
_entry.id   AF-A0A938VQ82-F1
#
_cell.length_a   1.000
_cell.length_b   1.000
_cell.length_c   1.000
_cell.angle_alpha   90.00
_cell.angle_beta   90.00
_cell.angle_gamma   90.00
#
_symmetry.space_group_name_H-M   'P 1'
#
loop_
_entity.id
_entity.type
_entity.pdbx_description
1 polymer ?
#
loop_
_entity_poly.entity_id
_entity_poly.type
_entity_poly.pdbx_seq_one_letter_code
_entity_poly.pdbx_strand_id
1 'polypeptide(L)'
;MTQTVPAPTRAEFRACAERLLDFLAAQFDAEGRHRTHPEAPAFHYKLVYVFNYGGRRGLALRVLDHLEQTLIAADGSFRDPQLNGADSQYLYQAGWLAWGCAALGRFDLARRLARRAAAAQDPAFGGFWNATDLGRVQWLLNSSSAAAGCAAAGELAPARAAARYMARLYERQPDPANRFYFSLDAQGEVIAQGGAEPTRNFFDLHGWARPAMLATAIAGLVWTGRQTGEAAHYDLAQRYAAVILSHRHHPERMQFASKSGWAVLQLAPHRPDPALRAYAEGVGRRALELQAPDGSVDVRGWPGLAQGAPPAITLNNGCDWALTALALGHGGA
;
A
#
# COMPACT_ATOMS: atom_id res chain seq x y z
N MET A 1 -35.36 18.24 -6.46
CA MET A 1 -35.03 18.10 -5.03
C MET A 1 -34.08 16.93 -4.89
N THR A 2 -32.79 17.20 -4.69
CA THR A 2 -31.78 16.14 -4.47
C THR A 2 -31.91 15.65 -3.04
N GLN A 3 -32.37 14.41 -2.84
CA GLN A 3 -32.31 13.78 -1.51
C GLN A 3 -30.84 13.67 -1.11
N THR A 4 -30.44 14.35 -0.04
CA THR A 4 -29.13 14.18 0.58
C THR A 4 -29.07 12.79 1.20
N VAL A 5 -28.29 11.89 0.60
CA VAL A 5 -27.98 10.60 1.21
C VAL A 5 -27.23 10.86 2.53
N PRO A 6 -27.68 10.32 3.67
CA PRO A 6 -27.01 10.52 4.95
C PRO A 6 -25.58 10.00 4.91
N ALA A 7 -24.68 10.64 5.65
CA ALA A 7 -23.29 10.19 5.75
C ALA A 7 -23.21 8.82 6.45
N PRO A 8 -22.40 7.88 5.95
CA PRO A 8 -22.23 6.59 6.63
C PRO A 8 -21.67 6.76 8.04
N THR A 9 -22.17 5.94 8.95
CA THR A 9 -21.79 5.86 10.35
C THR A 9 -20.53 5.02 10.55
N ARG A 10 -19.86 5.17 11.71
CA ARG A 10 -18.76 4.29 12.12
C ARG A 10 -19.18 2.82 12.19
N ALA A 11 -20.44 2.55 12.57
CA ALA A 11 -20.98 1.20 12.63
C ALA A 11 -21.09 0.56 11.24
N GLU A 12 -21.50 1.31 10.22
CA GLU A 12 -21.55 0.84 8.84
C GLU A 12 -20.14 0.52 8.30
N PHE A 13 -19.16 1.37 8.57
CA PHE A 13 -17.77 1.08 8.19
C PHE A 13 -17.21 -0.15 8.91
N ARG A 14 -17.52 -0.33 10.20
CA ARG A 14 -17.13 -1.54 10.93
C ARG A 14 -17.77 -2.80 10.34
N ALA A 15 -19.07 -2.76 10.05
CA ALA A 15 -19.76 -3.89 9.44
C ALA A 15 -19.20 -4.23 8.05
N CYS A 16 -18.84 -3.21 7.26
CA CYS A 16 -18.15 -3.39 5.99
C CYS A 16 -16.79 -4.07 6.16
N ALA A 17 -15.99 -3.60 7.11
CA ALA A 17 -14.69 -4.19 7.44
C ALA A 17 -14.79 -5.66 7.86
N GLU A 18 -15.73 -6.00 8.76
CA GLU A 18 -15.92 -7.39 9.20
C GLU A 18 -16.26 -8.31 8.03
N ARG A 19 -17.18 -7.91 7.15
CA ARG A 19 -17.52 -8.71 5.95
C ARG A 19 -16.33 -8.89 5.01
N LEU A 20 -15.51 -7.85 4.81
CA LEU A 20 -14.27 -7.95 4.03
C LEU A 20 -13.28 -8.92 4.68
N LEU A 21 -13.10 -8.82 6.00
CA LEU A 21 -12.21 -9.71 6.75
C LEU A 21 -12.67 -11.17 6.71
N ASP A 22 -13.97 -11.42 6.81
CA ASP A 22 -14.55 -12.76 6.73
C ASP A 22 -14.38 -13.34 5.33
N PHE A 23 -14.62 -12.56 4.27
CA PHE A 23 -14.33 -12.95 2.89
C PHE A 23 -12.85 -13.32 2.70
N LEU A 24 -11.94 -12.49 3.19
CA LEU A 24 -10.50 -12.73 3.11
C LEU A 24 -10.10 -13.98 3.90
N ALA A 25 -10.63 -14.15 5.12
CA ALA A 25 -10.34 -15.31 5.98
C ALA A 25 -10.86 -16.62 5.38
N ALA A 26 -11.98 -16.60 4.68
CA ALA A 26 -12.53 -17.78 3.99
C ALA A 26 -11.57 -18.35 2.92
N GLN A 27 -10.64 -17.53 2.40
CA GLN A 27 -9.63 -17.98 1.43
C GLN A 27 -8.51 -18.82 2.05
N PHE A 28 -8.48 -18.94 3.38
CA PHE A 28 -7.43 -19.63 4.13
C PHE A 28 -7.96 -20.86 4.86
N ASP A 29 -7.12 -21.87 4.99
CA ASP A 29 -7.38 -23.03 5.83
C ASP A 29 -6.99 -22.80 7.29
N ALA A 30 -7.12 -23.84 8.11
CA ALA A 30 -6.81 -23.78 9.52
C ALA A 30 -5.31 -23.55 9.78
N GLU A 31 -4.43 -23.92 8.85
CA GLU A 31 -2.98 -23.75 8.95
C GLU A 31 -2.49 -22.40 8.39
N GLY A 32 -3.40 -21.55 7.89
CA GLY A 32 -3.05 -20.24 7.35
C GLY A 32 -2.50 -20.28 5.92
N ARG A 33 -2.78 -21.34 5.17
CA ARG A 33 -2.43 -21.47 3.75
C ARG A 33 -3.59 -20.98 2.87
N HIS A 34 -3.29 -20.27 1.80
CA HIS A 34 -4.31 -19.94 0.81
C HIS A 34 -4.83 -21.24 0.15
N ARG A 35 -6.14 -21.47 0.18
CA ARG A 35 -6.77 -22.75 -0.18
C ARG A 35 -6.46 -23.23 -1.60
N THR A 36 -6.32 -22.30 -2.56
CA THR A 36 -6.05 -22.65 -3.97
C THR A 36 -4.65 -22.27 -4.45
N HIS A 37 -3.89 -21.50 -3.66
CA HIS A 37 -2.58 -20.97 -4.07
C HIS A 37 -1.61 -20.98 -2.87
N PRO A 38 -1.43 -22.12 -2.20
CA PRO A 38 -0.64 -22.18 -0.96
C PRO A 38 0.81 -21.77 -1.19
N GLU A 39 1.36 -22.05 -2.38
CA GLU A 39 2.78 -21.80 -2.70
C GLU A 39 3.07 -20.38 -3.24
N ALA A 40 2.07 -19.48 -3.27
CA ALA A 40 2.22 -18.17 -3.90
C ALA A 40 2.27 -17.02 -2.86
N PRO A 41 3.44 -16.39 -2.62
CA PRO A 41 3.59 -15.28 -1.66
C PRO A 41 2.65 -14.09 -1.92
N ALA A 42 2.31 -13.85 -3.19
CA ALA A 42 1.40 -12.78 -3.61
C ALA A 42 0.00 -12.85 -2.98
N PHE A 43 -0.40 -14.01 -2.48
CA PHE A 43 -1.67 -14.23 -1.77
C PHE A 43 -1.57 -14.05 -0.25
N HIS A 44 -0.37 -13.88 0.32
CA HIS A 44 -0.17 -13.93 1.77
C HIS A 44 0.40 -12.60 2.34
N TYR A 45 1.30 -11.95 1.60
CA TYR A 45 2.20 -10.91 2.15
C TYR A 45 1.50 -9.75 2.89
N LYS A 46 0.33 -9.29 2.41
CA LYS A 46 -0.40 -8.15 3.01
C LYS A 46 -1.31 -8.58 4.15
N LEU A 47 -1.78 -9.83 4.13
CA LEU A 47 -2.78 -10.34 5.07
C LEU A 47 -2.26 -10.45 6.49
N VAL A 48 -0.96 -10.65 6.67
CA VAL A 48 -0.31 -10.60 7.98
C VAL A 48 -0.64 -9.28 8.70
N TYR A 49 -0.51 -8.16 7.99
CA TYR A 49 -0.85 -6.85 8.54
C TYR A 49 -2.37 -6.66 8.67
N VAL A 50 -3.14 -6.97 7.63
CA VAL A 50 -4.60 -6.73 7.59
C VAL A 50 -5.35 -7.54 8.64
N PHE A 51 -5.04 -8.83 8.79
CA PHE A 51 -5.66 -9.66 9.81
C PHE A 51 -5.27 -9.21 11.22
N ASN A 52 -4.03 -8.81 11.45
CA ASN A 52 -3.65 -8.25 12.75
C ASN A 52 -4.40 -6.94 13.04
N TYR A 53 -4.47 -6.03 12.06
CA TYR A 53 -5.18 -4.75 12.20
C TYR A 53 -6.70 -4.95 12.42
N GLY A 54 -7.29 -5.96 11.78
CA GLY A 54 -8.70 -6.34 11.93
C GLY A 54 -8.99 -7.26 13.12
N GLY A 55 -8.08 -7.42 14.08
CA GLY A 55 -8.31 -8.25 15.28
C GLY A 55 -8.32 -9.76 15.04
N ARG A 56 -7.98 -10.24 13.85
CA ARG A 56 -7.84 -11.67 13.49
C ARG A 56 -6.41 -12.18 13.74
N ARG A 57 -5.81 -11.79 14.88
CA ARG A 57 -4.38 -12.02 15.20
C ARG A 57 -3.95 -13.49 15.10
N GLY A 58 -4.79 -14.43 15.55
CA GLY A 58 -4.49 -15.85 15.48
C GLY A 58 -4.33 -16.35 14.04
N LEU A 59 -5.17 -15.90 13.11
CA LEU A 59 -5.04 -16.22 11.68
C LEU A 59 -3.80 -15.54 11.07
N ALA A 60 -3.54 -14.27 11.45
CA ALA A 60 -2.35 -13.55 10.99
C ALA A 60 -1.04 -14.28 11.33
N LEU A 61 -0.94 -14.84 12.54
CA LEU A 61 0.21 -15.65 12.97
C LEU A 61 0.36 -16.92 12.14
N ARG A 62 -0.73 -17.65 11.87
CA ARG A 62 -0.66 -18.87 11.04
C ARG A 62 -0.27 -18.60 9.59
N VAL A 63 -0.81 -17.52 9.01
CA VAL A 63 -0.39 -17.05 7.67
C VAL A 63 1.11 -16.72 7.67
N LEU A 64 1.60 -16.09 8.75
CA LEU A 64 3.02 -15.78 8.88
C LEU A 64 3.89 -17.02 9.07
N ASP A 65 3.44 -18.00 9.85
CA ASP A 65 4.15 -19.26 10.08
C ASP A 65 4.30 -20.04 8.77
N HIS A 66 3.24 -20.12 7.95
CA HIS A 66 3.31 -20.72 6.61
C HIS A 66 4.30 -19.98 5.69
N LEU A 67 4.23 -18.65 5.67
CA LEU A 67 5.17 -17.82 4.90
C LEU A 67 6.63 -18.09 5.32
N GLU A 68 6.92 -18.11 6.62
CA GLU A 68 8.27 -18.32 7.15
C GLU A 68 8.80 -19.73 6.88
N GLN A 69 7.96 -20.76 7.09
CA GLN A 69 8.37 -22.15 6.97
C GLN A 69 8.54 -22.59 5.52
N THR A 70 7.66 -22.10 4.64
CA THR A 70 7.52 -22.65 3.28
C THR A 70 7.97 -21.67 2.20
N LEU A 71 7.67 -20.38 2.35
CA LEU A 71 7.77 -19.43 1.24
C LEU A 71 8.95 -18.47 1.33
N ILE A 72 9.57 -18.35 2.50
CA ILE A 72 10.69 -17.46 2.77
C ILE A 72 11.94 -18.29 3.05
N ALA A 73 13.06 -17.85 2.48
CA ALA A 73 14.37 -18.42 2.72
C ALA A 73 15.04 -17.79 3.96
N ALA A 74 16.12 -18.40 4.42
CA ALA A 74 16.83 -17.96 5.62
C ALA A 74 17.42 -16.53 5.49
N ASP A 75 17.68 -16.05 4.28
CA ASP A 75 18.17 -14.71 3.99
C ASP A 75 17.06 -13.65 3.84
N GLY A 76 15.79 -14.04 3.93
CA GLY A 76 14.64 -13.16 3.72
C GLY A 76 14.19 -13.01 2.26
N SER A 77 14.79 -13.72 1.32
CA SER A 77 14.26 -13.86 -0.05
C SER A 77 13.02 -14.77 -0.05
N PHE A 78 12.17 -14.65 -1.07
CA PHE A 78 11.19 -15.68 -1.35
C PHE A 78 11.90 -16.92 -1.89
N ARG A 79 11.41 -18.13 -1.58
CA ARG A 79 12.02 -19.36 -2.10
C ARG A 79 11.86 -19.53 -3.60
N ASP A 80 10.81 -18.95 -4.18
CA ASP A 80 10.68 -18.83 -5.62
C ASP A 80 11.63 -17.74 -6.15
N PRO A 81 12.70 -18.08 -6.89
CA PRO A 81 13.67 -17.12 -7.37
C PRO A 81 13.07 -16.09 -8.34
N GLN A 82 11.98 -16.42 -9.05
CA GLN A 82 11.31 -15.49 -9.96
C GLN A 82 10.71 -14.29 -9.22
N LEU A 83 10.46 -14.44 -7.91
CA LEU A 83 9.88 -13.41 -7.06
C LEU A 83 10.93 -12.53 -6.37
N ASN A 84 12.22 -12.67 -6.67
CA ASN A 84 13.30 -11.90 -6.05
C ASN A 84 14.09 -11.00 -7.01
N GLY A 85 13.85 -11.14 -8.31
CA GLY A 85 14.55 -10.38 -9.35
C GLY A 85 14.17 -8.89 -9.36
N ALA A 86 14.91 -8.09 -10.12
CA ALA A 86 14.63 -6.66 -10.24
C ALA A 86 13.26 -6.37 -10.90
N ASP A 87 12.80 -7.25 -11.79
CA ASP A 87 11.46 -7.17 -12.42
C ASP A 87 10.33 -7.68 -11.52
N SER A 88 10.66 -8.20 -10.33
CA SER A 88 9.68 -8.79 -9.42
C SER A 88 8.98 -7.75 -8.56
N GLN A 89 7.87 -8.15 -7.95
CA GLN A 89 7.19 -7.37 -6.91
C GLN A 89 7.80 -7.58 -5.51
N TYR A 90 9.04 -8.10 -5.42
CA TYR A 90 9.70 -8.44 -4.15
C TYR A 90 9.64 -7.29 -3.16
N LEU A 91 10.17 -6.13 -3.52
CA LEU A 91 10.31 -4.98 -2.63
C LEU A 91 8.96 -4.50 -2.08
N TYR A 92 7.94 -4.54 -2.94
CA TYR A 92 6.59 -4.20 -2.53
C TYR A 92 6.04 -5.22 -1.52
N GLN A 93 6.16 -6.52 -1.81
CA GLN A 93 5.64 -7.59 -0.95
C GLN A 93 6.42 -7.71 0.37
N ALA A 94 7.75 -7.70 0.30
CA ALA A 94 8.65 -7.77 1.45
C ALA A 94 8.47 -6.57 2.39
N GLY A 95 8.26 -5.36 1.85
CA GLY A 95 7.96 -4.17 2.66
C GLY A 95 6.69 -4.31 3.49
N TRP A 96 5.58 -4.71 2.85
CA TRP A 96 4.32 -5.00 3.52
C TRP A 96 4.43 -6.13 4.54
N LEU A 97 5.15 -7.20 4.19
CA LEU A 97 5.33 -8.34 5.07
C LEU A 97 6.18 -7.97 6.29
N ALA A 98 7.30 -7.27 6.11
CA ALA A 98 8.14 -6.78 7.21
C ALA A 98 7.33 -5.90 8.17
N TRP A 99 6.47 -5.04 7.62
CA TRP A 99 5.56 -4.21 8.40
C TRP A 99 4.52 -5.05 9.16
N GLY A 100 3.91 -6.06 8.53
CA GLY A 100 3.03 -7.03 9.18
C GLY A 100 3.71 -7.80 10.32
N CYS A 101 4.94 -8.27 10.10
CA CYS A 101 5.75 -8.96 11.11
C CYS A 101 6.01 -8.07 12.32
N ALA A 102 6.41 -6.82 12.10
CA ALA A 102 6.63 -5.86 13.17
C ALA A 102 5.35 -5.57 13.97
N ALA A 103 4.20 -5.44 13.29
CA ALA A 103 2.90 -5.25 13.94
C ALA A 103 2.45 -6.47 14.78
N LEU A 104 2.96 -7.67 14.47
CA LEU A 104 2.75 -8.88 15.26
C LEU A 104 3.79 -9.08 16.37
N GLY A 105 4.87 -8.30 16.40
CA GLY A 105 5.99 -8.47 17.33
C GLY A 105 7.04 -9.51 16.89
N ARG A 106 6.97 -10.00 15.64
CA ARG A 106 7.98 -10.89 15.02
C ARG A 106 9.13 -10.07 14.43
N PHE A 107 9.84 -9.36 15.31
CA PHE A 107 10.89 -8.41 14.91
C PHE A 107 12.11 -9.11 14.27
N ASP A 108 12.37 -10.36 14.64
CA ASP A 108 13.39 -11.21 14.03
C ASP A 108 13.18 -11.33 12.51
N LEU A 109 11.96 -11.67 12.10
CA LEU A 109 11.59 -11.84 10.71
C LEU A 109 11.41 -10.49 10.01
N ALA A 110 10.84 -9.49 10.68
CA ALA A 110 10.74 -8.13 10.14
C ALA A 110 12.10 -7.58 9.73
N ARG A 111 13.11 -7.72 10.60
CA ARG A 111 14.48 -7.25 10.33
C ARG A 111 15.17 -8.04 9.22
N ARG A 112 14.96 -9.36 9.18
CA ARG A 112 15.48 -10.21 8.11
C ARG A 112 14.99 -9.73 6.73
N LEU A 113 13.68 -9.54 6.60
CA LEU A 113 13.05 -9.04 5.36
C LEU A 113 13.52 -7.63 5.01
N ALA A 114 13.54 -6.72 5.99
CA ALA A 114 13.97 -5.33 5.79
C ALA A 114 15.43 -5.24 5.31
N ARG A 115 16.34 -6.01 5.90
CA ARG A 115 17.75 -6.05 5.48
C ARG A 115 17.94 -6.60 4.08
N ARG A 116 17.18 -7.63 3.72
CA ARG A 116 17.22 -8.18 2.35
C ARG A 116 16.70 -7.18 1.32
N ALA A 117 15.64 -6.42 1.65
CA ALA A 117 15.14 -5.33 0.81
C ALA A 117 16.18 -4.20 0.70
N ALA A 118 16.82 -3.81 1.81
CA ALA A 118 17.85 -2.77 1.85
C ALA A 118 19.06 -3.08 0.95
N ALA A 119 19.35 -4.35 0.66
CA ALA A 119 20.40 -4.73 -0.28
C ALA A 119 20.14 -4.25 -1.73
N ALA A 120 18.90 -3.91 -2.08
CA ALA A 120 18.54 -3.33 -3.39
C ALA A 120 18.48 -1.79 -3.37
N GLN A 121 18.79 -1.15 -2.24
CA GLN A 121 18.75 0.30 -2.11
C GLN A 121 19.91 0.96 -2.88
N ASP A 122 19.60 2.04 -3.57
CA ASP A 122 20.59 2.91 -4.17
C ASP A 122 21.31 3.75 -3.09
N PRO A 123 22.64 3.63 -2.93
CA PRO A 123 23.37 4.46 -1.98
C PRO A 123 23.37 5.95 -2.35
N ALA A 124 23.19 6.31 -3.63
CA ALA A 124 23.25 7.70 -4.08
C ALA A 124 21.96 8.47 -3.77
N PHE A 125 20.81 7.94 -4.20
CA PHE A 125 19.52 8.64 -4.08
C PHE A 125 18.60 8.06 -3.00
N GLY A 126 18.85 6.83 -2.54
CA GLY A 126 18.13 6.20 -1.44
C GLY A 126 16.85 5.46 -1.82
N GLY A 127 16.40 5.53 -3.07
CA GLY A 127 15.30 4.69 -3.56
C GLY A 127 15.78 3.26 -3.81
N PHE A 128 14.86 2.37 -4.14
CA PHE A 128 15.19 0.95 -4.35
C PHE A 128 15.08 0.60 -5.83
N TRP A 129 16.07 -0.14 -6.32
CA TRP A 129 16.13 -0.51 -7.72
C TRP A 129 15.08 -1.54 -8.11
N ASN A 130 14.40 -1.27 -9.21
CA ASN A 130 13.50 -2.17 -9.92
C ASN A 130 13.92 -2.19 -11.38
N ALA A 131 13.68 -3.30 -12.06
CA ALA A 131 13.77 -3.39 -13.50
C ALA A 131 12.35 -3.34 -14.06
N THR A 132 12.22 -2.60 -15.16
CA THR A 132 10.99 -2.32 -15.87
C THR A 132 11.31 -2.25 -17.36
N ASP A 133 10.28 -2.13 -18.18
CA ASP A 133 10.41 -1.81 -19.60
C ASP A 133 11.05 -0.44 -19.87
N LEU A 134 11.05 0.45 -18.87
CA LEU A 134 11.79 1.72 -18.89
C LEU A 134 13.26 1.58 -18.45
N GLY A 135 13.74 0.35 -18.28
CA GLY A 135 15.07 0.05 -17.75
C GLY A 135 15.08 0.00 -16.22
N ARG A 136 16.23 0.33 -15.64
CA ARG A 136 16.46 0.27 -14.19
C ARG A 136 15.99 1.57 -13.54
N VAL A 137 14.98 1.49 -12.67
CA VAL A 137 14.29 2.64 -12.09
C VAL A 137 14.15 2.53 -10.58
N GLN A 138 14.04 3.66 -9.91
CA GLN A 138 13.56 3.73 -8.53
C GLN A 138 12.08 4.08 -8.57
N TRP A 139 11.21 3.13 -8.24
CA TRP A 139 9.76 3.32 -8.32
C TRP A 139 9.18 3.67 -6.95
N LEU A 140 8.31 4.69 -6.88
CA LEU A 140 7.73 5.20 -5.64
C LEU A 140 7.00 4.11 -4.85
N LEU A 141 6.15 3.32 -5.50
CA LEU A 141 5.35 2.30 -4.83
C LEU A 141 6.24 1.31 -4.05
N ASN A 142 7.25 0.78 -4.73
CA ASN A 142 8.14 -0.26 -4.21
C ASN A 142 9.10 0.32 -3.17
N SER A 143 9.69 1.48 -3.48
CA SER A 143 10.59 2.16 -2.54
C SER A 143 9.89 2.57 -1.24
N SER A 144 8.64 3.02 -1.34
CA SER A 144 7.85 3.43 -0.17
C SER A 144 7.39 2.25 0.68
N SER A 145 7.02 1.12 0.04
CA SER A 145 6.69 -0.11 0.77
C SER A 145 7.92 -0.65 1.52
N ALA A 146 9.07 -0.72 0.84
CA ALA A 146 10.33 -1.11 1.46
C ALA A 146 10.73 -0.16 2.60
N ALA A 147 10.53 1.16 2.42
CA ALA A 147 10.76 2.15 3.47
C ALA A 147 9.88 1.91 4.71
N ALA A 148 8.59 1.65 4.52
CA ALA A 148 7.67 1.33 5.61
C ALA A 148 8.11 0.07 6.38
N GLY A 149 8.48 -0.98 5.65
CA GLY A 149 9.03 -2.21 6.23
C GLY A 149 10.33 -1.97 7.00
N CYS A 150 11.26 -1.19 6.45
CA CYS A 150 12.51 -0.83 7.12
C CYS A 150 12.26 -0.02 8.40
N ALA A 151 11.39 0.99 8.35
CA ALA A 151 11.03 1.80 9.51
C ALA A 151 10.39 0.91 10.60
N ALA A 152 9.39 0.10 10.24
CA ALA A 152 8.71 -0.79 11.17
C ALA A 152 9.65 -1.83 11.81
N ALA A 153 10.67 -2.29 11.08
CA ALA A 153 11.70 -3.20 11.58
C ALA A 153 12.83 -2.52 12.38
N GLY A 154 12.84 -1.20 12.50
CA GLY A 154 13.90 -0.44 13.17
C GLY A 154 15.19 -0.27 12.34
N GLU A 155 15.16 -0.59 11.05
CA GLU A 155 16.25 -0.35 10.10
C GLU A 155 16.15 1.11 9.60
N LEU A 156 16.49 2.07 10.47
CA LEU A 156 16.20 3.50 10.26
C LEU A 156 17.06 4.15 9.17
N ALA A 157 18.30 3.71 8.98
CA ALA A 157 19.18 4.25 7.94
C ALA A 157 18.59 4.08 6.52
N PRO A 158 18.18 2.86 6.09
CA PRO A 158 17.52 2.69 4.80
C PRO A 158 16.16 3.39 4.73
N ALA A 159 15.39 3.44 5.82
CA ALA A 159 14.11 4.18 5.84
C ALA A 159 14.30 5.68 5.58
N ARG A 160 15.27 6.33 6.25
CA ARG A 160 15.63 7.74 6.03
C ARG A 160 16.15 7.98 4.61
N ALA A 161 16.95 7.06 4.06
CA ALA A 161 17.43 7.17 2.69
C ALA A 161 16.27 7.14 1.68
N ALA A 162 15.30 6.26 1.88
CA ALA A 162 14.10 6.22 1.05
C ALA A 162 13.23 7.48 1.18
N ALA A 163 13.16 8.08 2.37
CA ALA A 163 12.50 9.37 2.56
C ALA A 163 13.18 10.50 1.78
N ARG A 164 14.52 10.52 1.69
CA ARG A 164 15.25 11.47 0.84
C ARG A 164 14.96 11.25 -0.65
N TYR A 165 14.87 9.99 -1.08
CA TYR A 165 14.42 9.67 -2.44
C TYR A 165 13.01 10.22 -2.72
N MET A 166 12.07 10.02 -1.80
CA MET A 166 10.70 10.52 -1.95
C MET A 166 10.66 12.06 -2.01
N ALA A 167 11.45 12.75 -1.18
CA ALA A 167 11.58 14.20 -1.24
C ALA A 167 12.09 14.65 -2.62
N ARG A 168 13.15 14.02 -3.13
CA ARG A 168 13.72 14.31 -4.44
C ARG A 168 12.73 14.07 -5.58
N LEU A 169 12.02 12.93 -5.56
CA LEU A 169 10.98 12.64 -6.55
C LEU A 169 9.91 13.72 -6.56
N TYR A 170 9.47 14.18 -5.37
CA TYR A 170 8.47 15.23 -5.26
C TYR A 170 8.98 16.58 -5.81
N GLU A 171 10.22 16.95 -5.50
CA GLU A 171 10.81 18.23 -5.89
C GLU A 171 11.13 18.34 -7.39
N ARG A 172 11.40 17.20 -8.04
CA ARG A 172 11.83 17.14 -9.45
C ARG A 172 10.69 16.90 -10.44
N GLN A 173 9.44 16.99 -10.01
CA GLN A 173 8.30 16.82 -10.90
C GLN A 173 8.35 17.83 -12.07
N PRO A 174 8.36 17.37 -13.33
CA PRO A 174 8.53 18.25 -14.49
C PRO A 174 7.26 19.04 -14.84
N ASP A 175 6.08 18.53 -14.46
CA ASP A 175 4.78 19.15 -14.74
C ASP A 175 3.80 18.98 -13.56
N PRO A 176 4.10 19.55 -12.38
CA PRO A 176 3.33 19.32 -11.16
C PRO A 176 1.91 19.91 -11.23
N ALA A 177 1.59 20.74 -12.23
CA ALA A 177 0.26 21.30 -12.43
C ALA A 177 -0.71 20.33 -13.13
N ASN A 178 -0.19 19.33 -13.85
CA ASN A 178 -1.02 18.38 -14.59
C ASN A 178 -0.78 16.93 -14.18
N ARG A 179 0.44 16.54 -13.80
CA ARG A 179 0.79 15.14 -13.53
C ARG A 179 1.79 14.98 -12.39
N PHE A 180 1.69 13.86 -11.69
CA PHE A 180 2.71 13.41 -10.74
C PHE A 180 3.30 12.08 -11.19
N TYR A 181 4.58 12.07 -11.56
CA TYR A 181 5.32 10.90 -11.99
C TYR A 181 5.92 10.13 -10.82
N PHE A 182 5.96 8.80 -10.93
CA PHE A 182 6.27 7.92 -9.81
C PHE A 182 7.70 7.38 -9.77
N SER A 183 8.57 7.72 -10.72
CA SER A 183 9.86 7.05 -10.84
C SER A 183 11.03 8.00 -11.13
N LEU A 184 12.19 7.65 -10.59
CA LEU A 184 13.49 8.24 -10.96
C LEU A 184 14.35 7.22 -11.74
N ASP A 185 15.20 7.71 -12.63
CA ASP A 185 16.21 6.93 -13.33
C ASP A 185 17.53 6.80 -12.53
N ALA A 186 18.58 6.28 -13.17
CA ALA A 186 19.92 6.12 -12.60
C ALA A 186 20.66 7.43 -12.32
N GLN A 187 20.18 8.54 -12.88
CA GLN A 187 20.73 9.88 -12.73
C GLN A 187 19.94 10.70 -11.70
N GLY A 188 18.85 10.14 -11.16
CA GLY A 188 17.98 10.81 -10.22
C GLY A 188 17.03 11.80 -10.89
N GLU A 189 16.79 11.65 -12.19
CA GLU A 189 15.84 12.43 -12.97
C GLU A 189 14.49 11.73 -13.08
N VAL A 190 13.41 12.51 -13.14
CA VAL A 190 12.04 11.97 -13.23
C VAL A 190 11.80 11.37 -14.60
N ILE A 191 11.32 10.13 -14.61
CA ILE A 191 10.95 9.45 -15.85
C ILE A 191 9.54 9.88 -16.26
N ALA A 192 9.48 10.84 -17.18
CA ALA A 192 8.20 11.35 -17.72
C ALA A 192 7.63 10.49 -18.87
N GLN A 193 8.39 9.49 -19.33
CA GLN A 193 8.03 8.62 -20.45
C GLN A 193 6.99 7.57 -20.03
N GLY A 194 6.03 7.30 -20.92
CA GLY A 194 5.11 6.18 -20.77
C GLY A 194 5.80 4.87 -21.10
N GLY A 195 5.68 3.87 -20.22
CA GLY A 195 6.05 2.48 -20.52
C GLY A 195 4.91 1.72 -21.21
N ALA A 196 4.99 0.39 -21.22
CA ALA A 196 3.99 -0.54 -21.75
C ALA A 196 2.63 -0.40 -21.04
N GLU A 197 2.63 -0.01 -19.76
CA GLU A 197 1.45 0.45 -19.03
C GLU A 197 1.62 1.92 -18.61
N PRO A 198 1.37 2.91 -19.48
CA PRO A 198 1.63 4.32 -19.20
C PRO A 198 0.94 4.82 -17.92
N THR A 199 -0.23 4.27 -17.63
CA THR A 199 -1.06 4.56 -16.47
C THR A 199 -0.45 4.16 -15.12
N ARG A 200 0.67 3.41 -15.13
CA ARG A 200 1.44 3.06 -13.93
C ARG A 200 2.55 4.04 -13.60
N ASN A 201 2.90 4.94 -14.51
CA ASN A 201 4.06 5.83 -14.36
C ASN A 201 3.69 7.21 -13.82
N PHE A 202 2.42 7.60 -13.89
CA PHE A 202 1.97 8.89 -13.40
C PHE A 202 0.56 8.88 -12.83
N PHE A 203 0.28 9.91 -12.04
CA PHE A 203 -1.04 10.33 -11.56
C PHE A 203 -1.49 11.52 -12.41
N ASP A 204 -2.55 11.39 -13.19
CA ASP A 204 -3.13 12.50 -13.94
C ASP A 204 -4.03 13.33 -13.02
N LEU A 205 -3.83 14.65 -12.92
CA LEU A 205 -4.65 15.52 -12.07
C LEU A 205 -6.00 15.87 -12.69
N HIS A 206 -6.16 15.66 -14.00
CA HIS A 206 -7.35 16.03 -14.76
C HIS A 206 -8.08 14.82 -15.34
N GLY A 207 -7.50 13.63 -15.25
CA GLY A 207 -7.97 12.43 -15.92
C GLY A 207 -8.26 11.28 -14.98
N TRP A 208 -7.96 10.08 -15.46
CA TRP A 208 -7.96 8.88 -14.64
C TRP A 208 -6.65 8.82 -13.85
N ALA A 209 -6.70 8.34 -12.60
CA ALA A 209 -5.50 8.17 -11.78
C ALA A 209 -5.63 6.98 -10.81
N ARG A 210 -4.51 6.61 -10.16
CA ARG A 210 -4.43 5.55 -9.14
C ARG A 210 -3.93 6.12 -7.80
N PRO A 211 -4.81 6.65 -6.94
CA PRO A 211 -4.40 7.23 -5.65
C PRO A 211 -3.62 6.26 -4.74
N ALA A 212 -3.89 4.95 -4.84
CA ALA A 212 -3.14 3.90 -4.14
C ALA A 212 -1.62 3.93 -4.37
N MET A 213 -1.12 4.50 -5.47
CA MET A 213 0.31 4.61 -5.74
C MET A 213 1.01 5.58 -4.77
N LEU A 214 0.29 6.62 -4.32
CA LEU A 214 0.76 7.61 -3.35
C LEU A 214 0.51 7.14 -1.91
N ALA A 215 -0.44 6.24 -1.69
CA ALA A 215 -0.82 5.74 -0.37
C ALA A 215 0.35 5.11 0.40
N THR A 216 1.20 4.33 -0.27
CA THR A 216 2.37 3.72 0.41
C THR A 216 3.45 4.75 0.73
N ALA A 217 3.61 5.81 -0.07
CA ALA A 217 4.52 6.92 0.24
C ALA A 217 4.07 7.65 1.51
N ILE A 218 2.79 8.01 1.58
CA ILE A 218 2.19 8.65 2.76
C ILE A 218 2.38 7.76 4.00
N ALA A 219 1.99 6.48 3.90
CA ALA A 219 2.11 5.54 4.99
C ALA A 219 3.57 5.28 5.42
N GLY A 220 4.48 5.06 4.47
CA GLY A 220 5.90 4.82 4.75
C GLY A 220 6.60 6.02 5.38
N LEU A 221 6.25 7.23 4.96
CA LEU A 221 6.74 8.47 5.58
C LEU A 221 6.18 8.67 6.99
N VAL A 222 4.89 8.40 7.22
CA VAL A 222 4.31 8.44 8.57
C VAL A 222 5.01 7.45 9.50
N TRP A 223 5.28 6.22 9.04
CA TRP A 223 6.00 5.23 9.85
C TRP A 223 7.45 5.62 10.10
N THR A 224 8.12 6.20 9.11
CA THR A 224 9.48 6.73 9.29
C THR A 224 9.47 7.86 10.32
N GLY A 225 8.55 8.82 10.21
CA GLY A 225 8.32 9.90 11.18
C GLY A 225 8.07 9.38 12.60
N ARG A 226 7.26 8.33 12.76
CA ARG A 226 6.97 7.73 14.07
C ARG A 226 8.21 7.15 14.73
N GLN A 227 9.11 6.59 13.93
CA GLN A 227 10.32 5.92 14.43
C GLN A 227 11.50 6.87 14.65
N THR A 228 11.58 7.96 13.87
CA THR A 228 12.67 8.93 13.98
C THR A 228 12.33 10.15 14.82
N GLY A 229 11.04 10.47 14.97
CA GLY A 229 10.57 11.73 15.58
C GLY A 229 10.73 12.96 14.68
N GLU A 230 11.16 12.79 13.43
CA GLU A 230 11.46 13.90 12.52
C GLU A 230 10.20 14.42 11.81
N ALA A 231 9.83 15.67 12.10
CA ALA A 231 8.65 16.34 11.57
C ALA A 231 8.61 16.37 10.02
N ALA A 232 9.77 16.49 9.38
CA ALA A 232 9.90 16.60 7.93
C ALA A 232 9.29 15.41 7.18
N HIS A 233 9.24 14.22 7.78
CA HIS A 233 8.58 13.07 7.17
C HIS A 233 7.06 13.24 7.09
N TYR A 234 6.43 13.78 8.13
CA TYR A 234 4.99 14.05 8.12
C TYR A 234 4.65 15.21 7.17
N ASP A 235 5.51 16.23 7.08
CA ASP A 235 5.34 17.33 6.13
C ASP A 235 5.38 16.82 4.68
N LEU A 236 6.35 15.95 4.36
CA LEU A 236 6.42 15.33 3.04
C LEU A 236 5.21 14.42 2.78
N ALA A 237 4.74 13.65 3.77
CA ALA A 237 3.54 12.83 3.64
C ALA A 237 2.30 13.70 3.34
N GLN A 238 2.17 14.87 3.98
CA GLN A 238 1.11 15.83 3.70
C GLN A 238 1.18 16.38 2.28
N ARG A 239 2.39 16.66 1.77
CA ARG A 239 2.58 17.08 0.37
C ARG A 239 2.14 16.00 -0.62
N TYR A 240 2.40 14.73 -0.35
CA TYR A 240 1.88 13.61 -1.14
C TYR A 240 0.36 13.46 -1.07
N ALA A 241 -0.23 13.64 0.12
CA ALA A 241 -1.68 13.66 0.27
C ALA A 241 -2.32 14.82 -0.51
N ALA A 242 -1.68 16.00 -0.52
CA ALA A 242 -2.13 17.15 -1.28
C ALA A 242 -2.17 16.89 -2.80
N VAL A 243 -1.28 16.05 -3.34
CA VAL A 243 -1.35 15.61 -4.75
C VAL A 243 -2.68 14.90 -5.02
N ILE A 244 -3.06 13.94 -4.16
CA ILE A 244 -4.36 13.24 -4.28
C ILE A 244 -5.51 14.24 -4.21
N LEU A 245 -5.50 15.14 -3.23
CA LEU A 245 -6.57 16.11 -3.01
C LEU A 245 -6.64 17.21 -4.08
N SER A 246 -5.57 17.45 -4.82
CA SER A 246 -5.53 18.44 -5.91
C SER A 246 -6.20 17.97 -7.21
N HIS A 247 -6.55 16.68 -7.28
CA HIS A 247 -7.24 16.09 -8.42
C HIS A 247 -8.56 16.81 -8.73
N ARG A 248 -8.83 17.14 -10.00
CA ARG A 248 -9.97 17.99 -10.42
C ARG A 248 -11.35 17.32 -10.37
N HIS A 249 -11.37 15.99 -10.27
CA HIS A 249 -12.59 15.19 -10.11
C HIS A 249 -12.72 14.61 -8.69
N HIS A 250 -13.23 13.38 -8.60
CA HIS A 250 -13.44 12.65 -7.36
C HIS A 250 -12.39 11.54 -7.21
N PRO A 251 -11.16 11.84 -6.75
CA PRO A 251 -10.11 10.85 -6.59
C PRO A 251 -10.51 9.69 -5.68
N GLU A 252 -11.44 9.89 -4.74
CA GLU A 252 -12.00 8.86 -3.87
C GLU A 252 -12.89 7.84 -4.59
N ARG A 253 -13.42 8.21 -5.77
CA ARG A 253 -14.26 7.33 -6.61
C ARG A 253 -13.43 6.57 -7.65
N MET A 254 -12.13 6.85 -7.75
CA MET A 254 -11.25 6.20 -8.71
C MET A 254 -10.99 4.74 -8.37
N GLN A 255 -10.61 3.98 -9.40
CA GLN A 255 -10.08 2.64 -9.21
C GLN A 255 -8.82 2.71 -8.36
N PHE A 256 -8.65 1.74 -7.48
CA PHE A 256 -7.50 1.71 -6.58
C PHE A 256 -7.39 2.99 -5.72
N ALA A 257 -8.50 3.64 -5.36
CA ALA A 257 -8.52 4.60 -4.24
C ALA A 257 -8.53 3.90 -2.86
N SER A 258 -8.62 2.57 -2.86
CA SER A 258 -8.86 1.71 -1.70
C SER A 258 -8.01 2.03 -0.48
N LYS A 259 -6.69 1.89 -0.55
CA LYS A 259 -5.78 2.09 0.60
C LYS A 259 -5.37 3.55 0.84
N SER A 260 -5.68 4.49 -0.06
CA SER A 260 -5.32 5.91 0.18
C SER A 260 -6.13 6.51 1.31
N GLY A 261 -7.38 6.07 1.53
CA GLY A 261 -8.18 6.47 2.70
C GLY A 261 -7.49 6.11 4.02
N TRP A 262 -7.05 4.86 4.18
CA TRP A 262 -6.26 4.41 5.32
C TRP A 262 -4.95 5.18 5.47
N ALA A 263 -4.22 5.42 4.38
CA ALA A 263 -2.95 6.12 4.44
C ALA A 263 -3.08 7.55 4.95
N VAL A 264 -4.08 8.31 4.48
CA VAL A 264 -4.31 9.69 4.96
C VAL A 264 -4.82 9.73 6.40
N LEU A 265 -5.57 8.71 6.85
CA LEU A 265 -5.99 8.60 8.25
C LEU A 265 -4.82 8.30 9.20
N GLN A 266 -3.77 7.64 8.73
CA GLN A 266 -2.54 7.49 9.52
C GLN A 266 -1.76 8.80 9.67
N LEU A 267 -1.86 9.70 8.70
CA LEU A 267 -1.23 11.02 8.75
C LEU A 267 -1.99 12.00 9.65
N ALA A 268 -3.33 11.92 9.67
CA ALA A 268 -4.20 12.89 10.32
C ALA A 268 -3.86 13.21 11.80
N PRO A 269 -3.43 12.26 12.66
CA PRO A 269 -3.00 12.58 14.03
C PRO A 269 -1.76 13.48 14.12
N HIS A 270 -0.90 13.47 13.09
CA HIS A 270 0.36 14.23 13.06
C HIS A 270 0.22 15.55 12.29
N ARG A 271 -0.66 15.59 11.29
CA ARG A 271 -0.99 16.78 10.50
C ARG A 271 -2.51 16.85 10.32
N PRO A 272 -3.23 17.41 11.31
CA PRO A 272 -4.67 17.50 11.25
C PRO A 272 -5.12 18.38 10.08
N ASP A 273 -5.90 17.79 9.18
CA ASP A 273 -6.54 18.48 8.06
C ASP A 273 -7.91 17.81 7.81
N PRO A 274 -9.04 18.54 7.99
CA PRO A 274 -10.37 18.00 7.75
C PRO A 274 -10.56 17.39 6.36
N ALA A 275 -9.84 17.87 5.35
CA ALA A 275 -9.92 17.35 3.98
C ALA A 275 -9.41 15.91 3.89
N LEU A 276 -8.40 15.52 4.69
CA LEU A 276 -7.91 14.13 4.75
C LEU A 276 -8.99 13.19 5.25
N ARG A 277 -9.73 13.59 6.29
CA ARG A 277 -10.82 12.79 6.82
C ARG A 277 -11.99 12.73 5.85
N ALA A 278 -12.37 13.85 5.23
CA ALA A 278 -13.43 13.87 4.23
C ALA A 278 -13.11 12.97 3.03
N TYR A 279 -11.85 12.99 2.56
CA TYR A 279 -11.37 12.09 1.52
C TYR A 279 -11.47 10.62 1.95
N ALA A 280 -10.99 10.28 3.14
CA ALA A 280 -11.06 8.91 3.64
C ALA A 280 -12.51 8.41 3.78
N GLU A 281 -13.43 9.24 4.29
CA GLU A 281 -14.86 8.92 4.36
C GLU A 281 -15.47 8.72 2.96
N GLY A 282 -15.02 9.49 1.96
CA GLY A 282 -15.37 9.29 0.56
C GLY A 282 -14.92 7.93 0.02
N VAL A 283 -13.68 7.53 0.30
CA VAL A 283 -13.16 6.19 -0.05
C VAL A 283 -13.94 5.10 0.69
N GLY A 284 -14.22 5.27 1.98
CA GLY A 284 -15.04 4.34 2.75
C GLY A 284 -16.44 4.18 2.19
N ARG A 285 -17.09 5.27 1.78
CA ARG A 285 -18.40 5.22 1.11
C ARG A 285 -18.32 4.41 -0.18
N ARG A 286 -17.24 4.59 -0.95
CA ARG A 286 -17.01 3.79 -2.16
C ARG A 286 -16.84 2.30 -1.84
N ALA A 287 -16.19 1.95 -0.73
CA ALA A 287 -16.11 0.56 -0.27
C ALA A 287 -17.49 -0.05 -0.01
N LEU A 288 -18.37 0.70 0.67
CA LEU A 288 -19.76 0.29 0.92
C LEU A 288 -20.55 0.09 -0.38
N GLU A 289 -20.40 1.02 -1.34
CA GLU A 289 -21.05 0.94 -2.66
C GLU A 289 -20.62 -0.29 -3.47
N LEU A 290 -19.35 -0.70 -3.34
CA LEU A 290 -18.76 -1.79 -4.12
C LEU A 290 -18.85 -3.15 -3.41
N GLN A 291 -19.26 -3.21 -2.14
CA GLN A 291 -19.23 -4.45 -1.39
C GLN A 291 -20.29 -5.44 -1.90
N ALA A 292 -19.83 -6.62 -2.32
CA ALA A 292 -20.68 -7.70 -2.79
C ALA A 292 -21.32 -8.48 -1.61
N PRO A 293 -22.38 -9.27 -1.85
CA PRO A 293 -23.05 -10.04 -0.81
C PRO A 293 -22.15 -11.04 -0.07
N ASP A 294 -21.10 -11.55 -0.72
CA ASP A 294 -20.12 -12.47 -0.12
C ASP A 294 -19.04 -11.74 0.72
N GLY A 295 -19.13 -10.41 0.83
CA GLY A 295 -18.19 -9.55 1.54
C GLY A 295 -17.02 -9.06 0.70
N SER A 296 -16.84 -9.57 -0.52
CA SER A 296 -15.80 -9.12 -1.45
C SER A 296 -16.11 -7.74 -2.04
N VAL A 297 -15.25 -7.26 -2.95
CA VAL A 297 -15.43 -5.98 -3.64
C VAL A 297 -15.70 -6.26 -5.11
N ASP A 298 -16.83 -5.76 -5.61
CA ASP A 298 -17.19 -5.85 -7.01
C ASP A 298 -16.35 -4.87 -7.84
N VAL A 299 -15.44 -5.43 -8.63
CA VAL A 299 -14.54 -4.69 -9.52
C VAL A 299 -14.91 -4.84 -10.99
N ARG A 300 -16.06 -5.46 -11.31
CA ARG A 300 -16.47 -5.71 -12.70
C ARG A 300 -16.69 -4.45 -13.52
N GLY A 301 -17.00 -3.33 -12.86
CA GLY A 301 -17.11 -2.02 -13.49
C GLY A 301 -15.76 -1.36 -13.82
N TRP A 302 -14.62 -2.01 -13.55
CA TRP A 302 -13.30 -1.46 -13.82
C TRP A 302 -12.81 -1.89 -15.22
N PRO A 303 -12.15 -1.01 -16.00
CA PRO A 303 -11.57 -1.32 -17.31
C PRO A 303 -10.72 -2.58 -17.26
N GLY A 304 -10.98 -3.48 -18.21
CA GLY A 304 -10.27 -4.76 -18.31
C GLY A 304 -10.71 -5.83 -17.31
N LEU A 305 -11.64 -5.54 -16.39
CA LEU A 305 -12.08 -6.46 -15.33
C LEU A 305 -13.57 -6.86 -15.45
N ALA A 306 -14.19 -6.66 -16.61
CA ALA A 306 -15.61 -6.97 -16.84
C ALA A 306 -15.98 -8.44 -16.54
N GLN A 307 -15.03 -9.36 -16.75
CA GLN A 307 -15.17 -10.79 -16.48
C GLN A 307 -14.79 -11.18 -15.04
N GLY A 308 -14.52 -10.19 -14.18
CA GLY A 308 -13.94 -10.38 -12.86
C GLY A 308 -12.44 -10.09 -12.82
N ALA A 309 -11.92 -9.90 -11.62
CA ALA A 309 -10.48 -9.75 -11.41
C ALA A 309 -9.79 -11.09 -11.16
N PRO A 310 -8.51 -11.22 -11.57
CA PRO A 310 -7.68 -12.33 -11.14
C PRO A 310 -7.70 -12.49 -9.61
N PRO A 311 -7.67 -13.72 -9.06
CA PRO A 311 -7.81 -13.96 -7.62
C PRO A 311 -6.87 -13.13 -6.74
N ALA A 312 -5.59 -13.00 -7.14
CA ALA A 312 -4.61 -12.18 -6.43
C ALA A 312 -5.00 -10.70 -6.40
N ILE A 313 -5.60 -10.16 -7.47
CA ILE A 313 -6.06 -8.77 -7.53
C ILE A 313 -7.28 -8.59 -6.64
N THR A 314 -8.24 -9.52 -6.65
CA THR A 314 -9.42 -9.51 -5.77
C THR A 314 -8.98 -9.48 -4.30
N LEU A 315 -8.07 -10.37 -3.91
CA LEU A 315 -7.56 -10.46 -2.54
C LEU A 315 -6.80 -9.18 -2.12
N ASN A 316 -5.90 -8.70 -2.98
CA ASN A 316 -5.07 -7.52 -2.69
C ASN A 316 -5.89 -6.24 -2.59
N ASN A 317 -6.94 -6.10 -3.42
CA ASN A 317 -7.88 -4.99 -3.31
C ASN A 317 -8.77 -5.12 -2.08
N GLY A 318 -9.29 -6.32 -1.79
CA GLY A 318 -10.08 -6.58 -0.59
C GLY A 318 -9.33 -6.16 0.69
N CYS A 319 -8.03 -6.47 0.76
CA CYS A 319 -7.15 -5.98 1.82
C CYS A 319 -7.11 -4.44 1.92
N ASP A 320 -6.93 -3.75 0.78
CA ASP A 320 -6.80 -2.29 0.76
C ASP A 320 -8.11 -1.60 1.19
N TRP A 321 -9.26 -2.13 0.77
CA TRP A 321 -10.57 -1.64 1.20
C TRP A 321 -10.84 -1.93 2.68
N ALA A 322 -10.44 -3.11 3.17
CA ALA A 322 -10.56 -3.47 4.57
C ALA A 322 -9.78 -2.50 5.47
N LEU A 323 -8.56 -2.12 5.09
CA LEU A 323 -7.74 -1.16 5.84
C LEU A 323 -8.45 0.19 6.03
N THR A 324 -9.06 0.73 4.98
CA THR A 324 -9.78 2.01 5.06
C THR A 324 -11.06 1.88 5.89
N ALA A 325 -11.85 0.83 5.67
CA ALA A 325 -13.06 0.59 6.43
C ALA A 325 -12.78 0.38 7.93
N LEU A 326 -11.72 -0.37 8.28
CA LEU A 326 -11.26 -0.55 9.66
C LEU A 326 -10.87 0.78 10.31
N ALA A 327 -10.04 1.58 9.64
CA ALA A 327 -9.58 2.87 10.16
C ALA A 327 -10.75 3.83 10.46
N LEU A 328 -11.75 3.87 9.57
CA LEU A 328 -12.96 4.67 9.77
C LEU A 328 -13.87 4.10 10.87
N GLY A 329 -14.01 2.77 10.94
CA GLY A 329 -14.87 2.08 11.93
C GLY A 329 -14.35 2.14 13.37
N HIS A 330 -13.04 2.35 13.56
CA HIS A 330 -12.44 2.58 14.88
C HIS A 330 -12.50 4.04 15.34
N GLY A 331 -12.74 4.98 14.43
CA GLY A 331 -12.94 6.39 14.76
C GLY A 331 -11.66 7.24 14.80
N GLY A 332 -10.56 6.75 14.24
CA GLY A 332 -9.26 7.43 14.15
C GLY A 332 -8.10 6.52 14.57
N ALA A 333 -6.98 6.62 13.86
CA ALA A 333 -5.74 5.86 14.09
C ALA A 333 -5.01 6.25 15.38
#